data_AF-D3RNR9-F1
#
_entry.id   AF-D3RNR9-F1
#
_cell.length_a   1.000
_cell.length_b   1.000
_cell.length_c   1.000
_cell.angle_alpha   90.00
_cell.angle_beta   90.00
_cell.angle_gamma   90.00
#
_symmetry.space_group_name_H-M   'P 1'
#
loop_
_entity.id
_entity.type
_entity.pdbx_description
1 polymer ?
#
loop_
_entity_poly.entity_id
_entity_poly.type
_entity_poly.pdbx_seq_one_letter_code
_entity_poly.pdbx_strand_id
1 'polypeptide(L)'
;MFGALTSENLFHDGVAMMAFRHSTFETITTSMVVRILAVGWLGLSLPVQADDWGARLSDGSGVEVDASTHRAWRLEDGRRTPLWDGVHRLEDGSVVIVRDGVAVPNPAMLETWSEAPPRQPREAGRESDVCRELVRRVCGEGEGDNAACAGGEPCRLARDLLKMSAESLPLEAEIQAESSVGTQCREAMTNPFFAPCR
;
A
#
# COMPACT_ATOMS: atom_id res chain seq x y z
N MET A 1 41.58 31.28 22.83
CA MET A 1 40.42 32.15 23.09
C MET A 1 40.64 33.42 22.27
N PHE A 2 39.61 33.92 21.58
CA PHE A 2 39.64 34.93 20.48
C PHE A 2 40.18 34.38 19.14
N GLY A 3 39.58 34.57 17.97
CA GLY A 3 38.44 35.39 17.56
C GLY A 3 38.80 36.32 16.38
N ALA A 4 38.33 35.95 15.18
CA ALA A 4 38.01 36.78 13.99
C ALA A 4 39.13 37.41 13.11
N LEU A 5 38.67 37.81 11.90
CA LEU A 5 39.26 38.57 10.76
C LEU A 5 39.60 37.67 9.54
N THR A 6 38.79 37.58 8.46
CA THR A 6 38.43 38.51 7.34
C THR A 6 39.55 38.83 6.35
N SER A 7 39.15 39.06 5.08
CA SER A 7 39.93 39.55 3.92
C SER A 7 40.80 38.51 3.19
N GLU A 8 41.00 38.48 1.88
CA GLU A 8 40.65 39.33 0.72
C GLU A 8 41.09 38.54 -0.53
N ASN A 9 40.45 38.75 -1.69
CA ASN A 9 41.07 38.88 -3.02
C ASN A 9 39.95 38.86 -4.09
N LEU A 10 39.56 40.03 -4.59
CA LEU A 10 40.17 40.75 -5.72
C LEU A 10 39.61 40.25 -7.05
N PHE A 11 38.62 40.97 -7.58
CA PHE A 11 38.65 41.39 -8.99
C PHE A 11 38.00 42.76 -9.13
N HIS A 12 38.78 43.63 -9.79
CA HIS A 12 38.66 45.07 -9.91
C HIS A 12 37.68 45.51 -11.01
N ASP A 13 36.93 46.58 -10.70
CA ASP A 13 36.64 47.80 -11.47
C ASP A 13 36.09 47.83 -12.91
N GLY A 14 35.11 48.72 -13.07
CA GLY A 14 34.74 49.39 -14.33
C GLY A 14 33.25 49.78 -14.43
N VAL A 15 32.72 50.63 -13.54
CA VAL A 15 32.39 52.07 -13.72
C VAL A 15 31.63 52.46 -15.01
N ALA A 16 30.35 52.85 -14.86
CA ALA A 16 29.74 54.16 -15.24
C ALA A 16 28.20 53.99 -15.39
N MET A 17 27.33 54.59 -14.54
CA MET A 17 26.79 55.97 -14.63
C MET A 17 26.25 56.30 -16.04
N MET A 18 25.02 56.77 -16.31
CA MET A 18 24.07 57.61 -15.58
C MET A 18 22.70 57.59 -16.30
N ALA A 19 21.62 57.52 -15.52
CA ALA A 19 20.47 58.45 -15.49
C ALA A 19 19.68 58.82 -16.78
N PHE A 20 18.36 58.66 -16.75
CA PHE A 20 17.33 59.63 -17.22
C PHE A 20 15.95 59.15 -16.71
N ARG A 21 15.45 59.66 -15.58
CA ARG A 21 14.55 60.82 -15.39
C ARG A 21 13.15 60.67 -16.04
N HIS A 22 12.16 60.51 -15.16
CA HIS A 22 10.73 60.88 -15.21
C HIS A 22 10.10 61.33 -16.54
N SER A 23 8.98 60.68 -16.91
CA SER A 23 7.82 61.40 -17.45
C SER A 23 6.51 60.75 -17.02
N THR A 24 5.67 61.56 -16.43
CA THR A 24 4.30 61.33 -15.93
C THR A 24 3.25 61.67 -16.99
N PHE A 25 1.97 61.34 -16.70
CA PHE A 25 0.69 61.69 -17.34
C PHE A 25 0.20 60.72 -18.44
N GLU A 26 -0.71 59.79 -18.11
CA GLU A 26 -2.18 59.92 -17.96
C GLU A 26 -2.94 60.11 -19.27
N THR A 27 -3.69 59.08 -19.68
CA THR A 27 -5.04 59.26 -20.22
C THR A 27 -5.91 58.05 -19.82
N ILE A 28 -6.93 58.36 -19.04
CA ILE A 28 -8.00 57.51 -18.53
C ILE A 28 -9.03 57.23 -19.65
N THR A 29 -10.02 56.38 -19.38
CA THR A 29 -11.30 56.12 -20.07
C THR A 29 -11.22 55.05 -21.18
N THR A 30 -11.96 53.92 -21.17
CA THR A 30 -13.31 53.64 -20.66
C THR A 30 -13.58 52.13 -20.69
N SER A 31 -14.29 51.58 -19.68
CA SER A 31 -15.16 50.38 -19.72
C SER A 31 -14.57 49.02 -20.17
N MET A 32 -14.92 47.86 -19.63
CA MET A 32 -15.86 47.40 -18.62
C MET A 32 -15.58 45.89 -18.49
N VAL A 33 -15.56 45.36 -17.27
CA VAL A 33 -16.06 44.02 -16.91
C VAL A 33 -15.33 42.79 -17.53
N VAL A 34 -14.74 41.96 -16.66
CA VAL A 34 -15.09 40.53 -16.44
C VAL A 34 -13.91 39.80 -15.76
N ARG A 35 -14.11 39.57 -14.45
CA ARG A 35 -13.88 38.33 -13.67
C ARG A 35 -12.47 37.70 -13.66
N ILE A 36 -11.81 37.92 -12.52
CA ILE A 36 -11.30 36.88 -11.59
C ILE A 36 -11.27 35.46 -12.19
N LEU A 37 -10.06 34.94 -12.46
CA LEU A 37 -9.77 33.52 -12.32
C LEU A 37 -8.52 33.39 -11.46
N ALA A 38 -8.78 33.20 -10.16
CA ALA A 38 -7.85 32.56 -9.26
C ALA A 38 -7.52 31.19 -9.87
N VAL A 39 -6.31 31.05 -10.42
CA VAL A 39 -5.78 29.75 -10.82
C VAL A 39 -5.56 28.97 -9.53
N GLY A 40 -6.58 28.20 -9.18
CA GLY A 40 -6.59 27.31 -8.04
C GLY A 40 -5.39 26.39 -8.13
N TRP A 41 -4.57 26.42 -7.09
CA TRP A 41 -3.72 25.31 -6.70
C TRP A 41 -4.61 24.08 -6.47
N LEU A 42 -4.95 23.37 -7.55
CA LEU A 42 -5.41 22.01 -7.50
C LEU A 42 -4.18 21.16 -7.14
N GLY A 43 -4.03 20.89 -5.83
CA GLY A 43 -3.11 19.89 -5.33
C GLY A 43 -3.50 18.54 -5.93
N LEU A 44 -2.78 18.13 -6.98
CA LEU A 44 -2.79 16.75 -7.44
C LEU A 44 -2.16 15.89 -6.34
N SER A 45 -3.00 15.31 -5.48
CA SER A 45 -2.59 14.21 -4.62
C SER A 45 -2.38 12.98 -5.50
N LEU A 46 -1.15 12.75 -5.95
CA LEU A 46 -0.79 11.48 -6.59
C LEU A 46 -0.95 10.36 -5.54
N PRO A 47 -1.65 9.26 -5.87
CA PRO A 47 -1.64 8.09 -5.00
C PRO A 47 -0.22 7.52 -5.03
N VAL A 48 0.48 7.57 -3.91
CA VAL A 48 1.71 6.80 -3.76
C VAL A 48 1.28 5.34 -3.59
N GLN A 49 1.48 4.56 -4.64
CA GLN A 49 1.41 3.11 -4.58
C GLN A 49 2.69 2.60 -3.92
N ALA A 50 2.62 1.45 -3.25
CA ALA A 50 3.84 0.79 -2.82
C ALA A 50 4.64 0.40 -4.06
N ASP A 51 5.88 0.86 -4.13
CA ASP A 51 6.75 0.56 -5.26
C ASP A 51 7.08 -0.93 -5.27
N ASP A 52 6.99 -1.53 -6.46
CA ASP A 52 7.43 -2.91 -6.66
C ASP A 52 8.93 -3.00 -6.37
N TRP A 53 9.33 -4.08 -5.71
CA TRP A 53 10.74 -4.29 -5.42
C TRP A 53 11.43 -4.80 -6.68
N GLY A 54 12.60 -4.24 -7.01
CA GLY A 54 13.34 -4.61 -8.21
C GLY A 54 14.82 -4.85 -7.93
N ALA A 55 15.41 -5.82 -8.63
CA ALA A 55 16.85 -6.07 -8.62
C ALA A 55 17.31 -6.68 -9.94
N ARG A 56 18.60 -7.03 -10.03
CA ARG A 56 19.16 -7.73 -11.17
C ARG A 56 19.69 -9.10 -10.77
N LEU A 57 19.37 -10.10 -11.59
CA LEU A 57 19.81 -11.48 -11.46
C LEU A 57 21.26 -11.61 -11.94
N SER A 58 21.96 -12.65 -11.49
CA SER A 58 23.37 -12.88 -11.89
C SER A 58 23.58 -13.12 -13.39
N ASP A 59 22.52 -13.41 -14.15
CA ASP A 59 22.55 -13.52 -15.61
C ASP A 59 22.35 -12.16 -16.33
N GLY A 60 22.23 -11.07 -15.56
CA GLY A 60 22.03 -9.71 -16.05
C GLY A 60 20.56 -9.34 -16.30
N SER A 61 19.64 -10.30 -16.24
CA SER A 61 18.21 -10.04 -16.39
C SER A 61 17.63 -9.34 -15.14
N GLY A 62 16.59 -8.54 -15.33
CA GLY A 62 15.91 -7.88 -14.21
C GLY A 62 14.97 -8.85 -13.49
N VAL A 63 14.77 -8.60 -12.20
CA VAL A 63 13.69 -9.21 -11.41
C VAL A 63 12.84 -8.09 -10.81
N GLU A 64 11.53 -8.27 -10.84
CA GLU A 64 10.55 -7.38 -10.23
C GLU A 64 9.59 -8.21 -9.40
N VAL A 65 9.26 -7.75 -8.19
CA VAL A 65 8.35 -8.40 -7.26
C VAL A 65 7.25 -7.41 -6.90
N ASP A 66 6.03 -7.79 -7.25
CA ASP A 66 4.84 -6.98 -7.03
C ASP A 66 4.58 -6.76 -5.53
N ALA A 67 4.41 -5.52 -5.09
CA ALA A 67 4.26 -5.17 -3.67
C ALA A 67 2.90 -5.55 -3.05
N SER A 68 1.97 -6.10 -3.83
CA SER A 68 0.62 -6.48 -3.38
C SER A 68 0.38 -7.99 -3.41
N THR A 69 0.94 -8.66 -4.40
CA THR A 69 0.76 -10.09 -4.65
C THR A 69 2.03 -10.89 -4.38
N HIS A 70 3.16 -10.21 -4.18
CA HIS A 70 4.50 -10.78 -4.09
C HIS A 70 4.86 -11.66 -5.31
N ARG A 71 4.14 -11.54 -6.44
CA ARG A 71 4.46 -12.29 -7.65
C ARG A 71 5.78 -11.82 -8.22
N ALA A 72 6.66 -12.78 -8.50
CA ALA A 72 7.98 -12.52 -9.04
C ALA A 72 7.98 -12.63 -10.57
N TRP A 73 8.59 -11.65 -11.21
CA TRP A 73 8.69 -11.52 -12.65
C TRP A 73 10.14 -11.33 -13.07
N ARG A 74 10.53 -11.99 -14.15
CA ARG A 74 11.78 -11.73 -14.86
C ARG A 74 11.54 -10.71 -15.96
N LEU A 75 12.42 -9.72 -16.03
CA LEU A 75 12.47 -8.67 -17.04
C LEU A 75 13.68 -8.92 -17.96
N GLU A 76 13.42 -9.25 -19.22
CA GLU A 76 14.45 -9.54 -20.21
C GLU A 76 14.00 -9.02 -21.57
N ASP A 77 14.83 -8.24 -22.26
CA ASP A 77 14.52 -7.63 -23.57
C ASP A 77 13.18 -6.86 -23.60
N GLY A 78 12.85 -6.17 -22.51
CA GLY A 78 11.58 -5.45 -22.35
C GLY A 78 10.35 -6.35 -22.21
N ARG A 79 10.54 -7.67 -22.09
CA ARG A 79 9.47 -8.64 -21.82
C ARG A 79 9.44 -9.00 -20.34
N ARG A 80 8.23 -9.07 -19.79
CA ARG A 80 7.95 -9.55 -18.44
C ARG A 80 7.45 -11.00 -18.53
N THR A 81 8.16 -11.91 -17.88
CA THR A 81 7.79 -13.34 -17.81
C THR A 81 7.76 -13.80 -16.35
N PRO A 82 6.94 -14.79 -15.98
CA PRO A 82 6.95 -15.31 -14.61
C PRO A 82 8.34 -15.81 -14.22
N LEU A 83 8.82 -15.43 -13.03
CA LEU A 83 10.03 -16.02 -12.48
C LEU A 83 9.68 -17.39 -11.88
N TRP A 84 10.31 -18.43 -12.39
CA TRP A 84 10.07 -19.81 -11.93
C TRP A 84 10.55 -20.03 -10.49
N ASP A 85 9.97 -21.03 -9.84
CA ASP A 85 10.35 -21.41 -8.49
C ASP A 85 11.81 -21.80 -8.36
N GLY A 86 12.39 -21.48 -7.20
CA GLY A 86 13.77 -21.81 -6.89
C GLY A 86 14.52 -20.69 -6.18
N VAL A 87 15.83 -20.86 -6.09
CA VAL A 87 16.75 -19.89 -5.52
C VAL A 87 17.46 -19.17 -6.65
N HIS A 88 17.26 -17.86 -6.74
CA HIS A 88 17.82 -17.00 -7.75
C HIS A 88 18.87 -16.11 -7.14
N ARG A 89 20.08 -16.17 -7.66
CA ARG A 89 21.17 -15.31 -7.21
C ARG A 89 21.07 -13.95 -7.88
N LEU A 90 21.22 -12.89 -7.10
CA LEU A 90 21.29 -11.51 -7.58
C LEU A 90 22.73 -11.13 -7.93
N GLU A 91 22.92 -10.02 -8.64
CA GLU A 91 24.26 -9.51 -8.98
C GLU A 91 25.11 -9.16 -7.75
N ASP A 92 24.49 -8.70 -6.67
CA ASP A 92 25.18 -8.37 -5.40
C ASP A 92 25.58 -9.63 -4.59
N GLY A 93 25.29 -10.83 -5.11
CA GLY A 93 25.58 -12.11 -4.48
C GLY A 93 24.51 -12.59 -3.50
N SER A 94 23.51 -11.76 -3.17
CA SER A 94 22.36 -12.15 -2.37
C SER A 94 21.40 -13.07 -3.15
N VAL A 95 20.32 -13.51 -2.51
CA VAL A 95 19.38 -14.46 -3.09
C VAL A 95 17.93 -14.01 -2.93
N VAL A 96 17.15 -14.29 -3.97
CA VAL A 96 15.68 -14.26 -3.96
C VAL A 96 15.19 -15.69 -4.05
N ILE A 97 14.26 -16.06 -3.17
CA ILE A 97 13.64 -17.39 -3.18
C ILE A 97 12.22 -17.22 -3.71
N VAL A 98 11.87 -17.98 -4.74
CA VAL A 98 10.52 -18.00 -5.31
C VAL A 98 9.87 -19.35 -5.02
N ARG A 99 8.62 -19.32 -4.53
CA ARG A 99 7.78 -20.48 -4.22
C ARG A 99 6.39 -20.23 -4.80
N ASP A 100 5.91 -21.13 -5.65
CA ASP A 100 4.61 -21.02 -6.32
C ASP A 100 4.44 -19.70 -7.12
N GLY A 101 5.54 -19.22 -7.70
CA GLY A 101 5.62 -17.94 -8.43
C GLY A 101 5.59 -16.70 -7.53
N VAL A 102 5.74 -16.86 -6.22
CA VAL A 102 5.73 -15.80 -5.21
C VAL A 102 7.10 -15.68 -4.53
N ALA A 103 7.62 -14.47 -4.42
CA ALA A 103 8.87 -14.22 -3.73
C ALA A 103 8.69 -14.35 -2.20
N VAL A 104 9.58 -15.09 -1.55
CA VAL A 104 9.70 -15.10 -0.10
C VAL A 104 10.34 -13.77 0.34
N PRO A 105 9.66 -12.94 1.15
CA PRO A 105 10.16 -11.63 1.53
C PRO A 105 11.53 -11.68 2.22
N ASN A 106 12.41 -10.75 1.86
CA ASN A 106 13.69 -10.51 2.51
C ASN A 106 13.74 -9.06 3.05
N PRO A 107 14.75 -8.67 3.85
CA PRO A 107 14.82 -7.33 4.44
C PRO A 107 14.75 -6.19 3.41
N ALA A 108 15.38 -6.33 2.25
CA ALA A 108 15.36 -5.30 1.21
C ALA A 108 13.96 -5.11 0.61
N MET A 109 13.24 -6.21 0.36
CA MET A 109 11.84 -6.15 -0.06
C MET A 109 10.96 -5.48 0.99
N LEU A 110 11.12 -5.89 2.25
CA LEU A 110 10.34 -5.34 3.36
C LEU A 110 10.61 -3.85 3.55
N GLU A 111 11.85 -3.38 3.41
CA GLU A 111 12.23 -1.97 3.48
C GLU A 111 11.54 -1.16 2.37
N THR A 112 11.64 -1.61 1.11
CA THR A 112 10.96 -0.96 -0.04
C THR A 112 9.45 -0.88 0.17
N TRP A 113 8.81 -1.96 0.63
CA TRP A 113 7.36 -1.97 0.85
C TRP A 113 6.93 -1.22 2.13
N SER A 114 7.85 -0.98 3.07
CA SER A 114 7.58 -0.21 4.30
C SER A 114 7.79 1.29 4.12
N GLU A 115 8.64 1.70 3.17
CA GLU A 115 8.83 3.11 2.77
C GLU A 115 7.70 3.63 1.89
N ALA A 116 6.98 2.72 1.22
CA ALA A 116 5.66 3.04 0.70
C ALA A 116 4.80 3.61 1.84
N PRO A 117 4.11 4.76 1.64
CA PRO A 117 3.20 5.31 2.63
C PRO A 117 2.31 4.17 3.09
N PRO A 118 2.15 4.01 4.42
CA PRO A 118 1.31 2.96 4.95
C PRO A 118 0.01 3.06 4.19
N ARG A 119 -0.31 2.00 3.42
CA ARG A 119 -1.68 1.84 2.94
C ARG A 119 -2.49 2.03 4.21
N GLN A 120 -3.33 3.07 4.24
CA GLN A 120 -4.16 3.35 5.40
C GLN A 120 -4.68 2.00 5.86
N PRO A 121 -4.60 1.62 7.15
CA PRO A 121 -5.25 0.42 7.62
C PRO A 121 -6.65 0.46 7.05
N ARG A 122 -6.94 -0.34 6.01
CA ARG A 122 -8.33 -0.53 5.59
C ARG A 122 -8.95 -1.04 6.87
N GLU A 123 -9.97 -0.32 7.35
CA GLU A 123 -10.73 -0.67 8.55
C GLU A 123 -10.76 -2.18 8.63
N ALA A 124 -10.22 -2.76 9.71
CA ALA A 124 -10.02 -4.20 9.89
C ALA A 124 -11.11 -4.96 9.11
N GLY A 125 -10.70 -5.76 8.11
CA GLY A 125 -11.58 -6.27 7.06
C GLY A 125 -12.94 -6.59 7.65
N ARG A 126 -13.99 -5.93 7.13
CA ARG A 126 -15.33 -5.98 7.73
C ARG A 126 -15.68 -7.45 7.94
N GLU A 127 -15.61 -7.90 9.20
CA GLU A 127 -16.03 -9.24 9.56
C GLU A 127 -17.39 -9.50 8.95
N SER A 128 -17.57 -10.64 8.30
CA SER A 128 -18.85 -10.96 7.69
C SER A 128 -19.92 -11.04 8.78
N ASP A 129 -20.97 -10.22 8.67
CA ASP A 129 -22.09 -10.21 9.62
C ASP A 129 -22.71 -11.60 9.77
N VAL A 130 -22.75 -12.39 8.68
CA VAL A 130 -23.25 -13.77 8.68
C VAL A 130 -22.35 -14.70 9.49
N CYS A 131 -21.02 -14.56 9.36
CA CYS A 131 -20.08 -15.36 10.17
C CYS A 131 -20.17 -14.98 11.65
N ARG A 132 -20.37 -13.70 11.97
CA ARG A 132 -20.58 -13.25 13.35
C ARG A 132 -21.87 -13.81 13.95
N GLU A 133 -22.94 -13.87 13.15
CA GLU A 133 -24.21 -14.50 13.54
C GLU A 133 -24.05 -16.01 13.78
N LEU A 134 -23.32 -16.72 12.90
CA LEU A 134 -23.01 -18.13 13.06
C LEU A 134 -22.30 -18.41 14.40
N VAL A 135 -21.29 -17.61 14.74
CA VAL A 135 -20.56 -17.73 16.01
C VAL A 135 -21.51 -17.54 17.20
N ARG A 136 -22.34 -16.49 17.20
CA ARG A 136 -23.31 -16.25 18.29
C ARG A 136 -24.29 -17.43 18.45
N ARG A 137 -24.79 -17.96 17.33
CA ARG A 137 -25.68 -19.13 17.33
C ARG A 137 -25.02 -20.38 17.92
N VAL A 138 -23.81 -20.71 17.49
CA VAL A 138 -23.16 -22.01 17.76
C VAL A 138 -22.36 -22.01 19.06
N CYS A 139 -21.76 -20.87 19.41
CA CYS A 139 -20.99 -20.72 20.64
C CYS A 139 -21.85 -20.28 21.84
N GLY A 140 -23.05 -19.74 21.58
CA GLY A 140 -23.95 -19.17 22.59
C GLY A 140 -23.61 -17.72 22.94
N GLU A 141 -24.44 -17.12 23.78
CA GLU A 141 -24.18 -15.77 24.29
C GLU A 141 -23.14 -15.82 25.42
N GLY A 142 -21.90 -15.52 25.06
CA GLY A 142 -20.75 -15.50 25.96
C GLY A 142 -19.48 -15.30 25.15
N GLU A 143 -18.68 -14.30 25.52
CA GLU A 143 -17.38 -14.06 24.89
C GLU A 143 -16.29 -14.89 25.57
N GLY A 144 -15.35 -15.40 24.78
CA GLY A 144 -14.19 -16.15 25.28
C GLY A 144 -14.42 -17.64 25.53
N ASP A 145 -13.50 -18.25 26.28
CA ASP A 145 -13.41 -19.71 26.46
C ASP A 145 -14.40 -20.27 27.50
N ASN A 146 -15.16 -19.40 28.16
CA ASN A 146 -16.10 -19.76 29.23
C ASN A 146 -17.55 -19.95 28.75
N ALA A 147 -17.84 -19.72 27.46
CA ALA A 147 -19.17 -19.99 26.93
C ALA A 147 -19.45 -21.51 26.95
N ALA A 148 -20.69 -21.92 27.25
CA ALA A 148 -21.05 -23.32 27.45
C ALA A 148 -20.66 -24.24 26.28
N CYS A 149 -20.66 -23.70 25.06
CA CYS A 149 -20.30 -24.41 23.84
C CYS A 149 -18.89 -24.07 23.30
N ALA A 150 -18.09 -23.26 24.02
CA ALA A 150 -16.80 -22.75 23.55
C ALA A 150 -15.78 -23.86 23.20
N GLY A 151 -15.82 -24.97 23.95
CA GLY A 151 -14.94 -26.13 23.72
C GLY A 151 -15.42 -27.08 22.62
N GLY A 152 -16.64 -26.89 22.09
CA GLY A 152 -17.20 -27.76 21.08
C GLY A 152 -16.60 -27.52 19.70
N GLU A 153 -16.39 -28.60 18.94
CA GLU A 153 -15.88 -28.54 17.57
C GLU A 153 -16.70 -27.59 16.66
N PRO A 154 -18.05 -27.58 16.71
CA PRO A 154 -18.83 -26.63 15.91
C PRO A 154 -18.53 -25.17 16.22
N CYS A 155 -18.31 -24.82 17.49
CA CYS A 155 -18.00 -23.45 17.89
C CYS A 155 -16.58 -23.06 17.45
N ARG A 156 -15.60 -23.96 17.59
CA ARG A 156 -14.24 -23.74 17.10
C ARG A 156 -14.20 -23.45 15.61
N LEU A 157 -14.85 -24.29 14.81
CA LEU A 157 -14.92 -24.11 13.36
C LEU A 157 -15.67 -22.84 12.95
N ALA A 158 -16.73 -22.46 13.69
CA ALA A 158 -17.42 -21.19 13.46
C ALA A 158 -16.51 -19.98 13.73
N ARG A 159 -15.66 -20.04 14.78
CA ARG A 159 -14.66 -19.01 15.08
C ARG A 159 -13.57 -18.94 14.02
N ASP A 160 -13.13 -20.10 13.51
CA ASP A 160 -12.15 -20.15 12.42
C ASP A 160 -12.71 -19.51 11.14
N LEU A 161 -13.98 -19.77 10.80
CA LEU A 161 -14.67 -19.11 9.68
C LEU A 161 -14.75 -17.59 9.85
N LEU A 162 -15.10 -17.11 11.04
CA LEU A 162 -15.12 -15.67 11.34
C LEU A 162 -13.73 -15.05 11.21
N LYS A 163 -12.70 -15.72 11.74
CA LYS A 163 -11.32 -15.28 11.63
C LYS A 163 -10.86 -15.16 10.17
N MET A 164 -11.13 -16.19 9.36
CA MET A 164 -10.82 -16.15 7.92
C MET A 164 -11.59 -15.05 7.18
N SER A 165 -12.81 -14.70 7.62
CA SER A 165 -13.56 -13.59 7.04
C SER A 165 -12.98 -12.20 7.37
N ALA A 166 -12.19 -12.10 8.44
CA ALA A 166 -11.52 -10.88 8.88
C ALA A 166 -10.10 -10.73 8.32
N GLU A 167 -9.57 -11.77 7.64
CA GLU A 167 -8.23 -11.71 7.05
C GLU A 167 -8.22 -10.76 5.85
N SER A 168 -7.46 -9.67 5.98
CA SER A 168 -7.31 -8.68 4.91
C SER A 168 -6.57 -9.28 3.72
N LEU A 169 -7.27 -9.41 2.60
CA LEU A 169 -6.72 -9.85 1.31
C LEU A 169 -6.56 -8.66 0.35
N PRO A 170 -5.71 -8.76 -0.68
CA PRO A 170 -5.69 -7.80 -1.79
C PRO A 170 -7.10 -7.64 -2.39
N LEU A 171 -7.45 -6.46 -2.90
CA LEU A 171 -8.82 -6.10 -3.30
C LEU A 171 -9.48 -7.11 -4.28
N GLU A 172 -8.72 -7.64 -5.23
CA GLU A 172 -9.18 -8.67 -6.16
C GLU A 172 -9.45 -10.02 -5.48
N ALA A 173 -8.68 -10.37 -4.45
CA ALA A 173 -8.88 -11.54 -3.62
C ALA A 173 -9.96 -11.33 -2.55
N GLU A 174 -10.19 -10.09 -2.11
CA GLU A 174 -11.26 -9.70 -1.18
C GLU A 174 -12.65 -9.92 -1.80
N ILE A 175 -12.84 -9.52 -3.06
CA ILE A 175 -14.09 -9.78 -3.81
C ILE A 175 -14.35 -11.30 -3.94
N GLN A 176 -13.30 -12.10 -4.15
CA GLN A 176 -13.43 -13.56 -4.26
C GLN A 176 -13.56 -14.24 -2.89
N ALA A 177 -12.90 -13.74 -1.85
CA ALA A 177 -12.91 -14.30 -0.51
C ALA A 177 -14.17 -13.96 0.27
N GLU A 178 -14.71 -12.74 0.15
CA GLU A 178 -16.06 -12.42 0.64
C GLU A 178 -17.10 -13.32 -0.03
N SER A 179 -16.92 -13.65 -1.31
CA SER A 179 -17.79 -14.59 -2.02
C SER A 179 -17.63 -16.05 -1.56
N SER A 180 -16.45 -16.43 -1.07
CA SER A 180 -16.10 -17.79 -0.64
C SER A 180 -16.42 -18.05 0.84
N VAL A 181 -15.84 -17.27 1.76
CA VAL A 181 -15.98 -17.47 3.21
C VAL A 181 -17.37 -17.05 3.69
N GLY A 182 -17.92 -15.95 3.18
CA GLY A 182 -19.30 -15.53 3.49
C GLY A 182 -20.34 -16.56 3.03
N THR A 183 -20.07 -17.29 1.94
CA THR A 183 -20.93 -18.40 1.48
C THR A 183 -20.80 -19.61 2.39
N GLN A 184 -19.60 -19.99 2.82
CA GLN A 184 -19.40 -21.05 3.80
C GLN A 184 -20.12 -20.76 5.12
N CYS A 185 -20.13 -19.51 5.59
CA CYS A 185 -20.89 -19.12 6.77
C CYS A 185 -22.41 -19.25 6.55
N ARG A 186 -22.94 -18.88 5.37
CA ARG A 186 -24.37 -19.10 5.04
C ARG A 186 -24.73 -20.59 4.97
N GLU A 187 -23.88 -21.41 4.38
CA GLU A 187 -24.08 -22.86 4.31
C GLU A 187 -24.08 -23.48 5.71
N ALA A 188 -23.12 -23.07 6.55
CA ALA A 188 -23.02 -23.49 7.93
C ALA A 188 -24.28 -23.15 8.75
N MET A 189 -24.92 -22.00 8.50
CA MET A 189 -26.18 -21.63 9.17
C MET A 189 -27.33 -22.62 8.96
N THR A 190 -27.30 -23.38 7.85
CA THR A 190 -28.30 -24.41 7.54
C THR A 190 -27.85 -25.83 7.85
N ASN A 191 -26.59 -26.02 8.24
CA ASN A 191 -26.01 -27.33 8.47
C ASN A 191 -26.26 -27.75 9.94
N PRO A 192 -26.85 -28.94 10.19
CA PRO A 192 -27.16 -29.42 11.55
C PRO A 192 -25.92 -29.64 12.42
N PHE A 193 -24.72 -29.76 11.83
CA PHE A 193 -23.46 -29.77 12.57
C PHE A 193 -23.26 -28.48 13.38
N PHE A 194 -23.66 -27.33 12.83
CA PHE A 194 -23.65 -26.03 13.49
C PHE A 194 -24.98 -25.78 14.22
N ALA A 195 -25.35 -26.72 15.08
CA ALA A 195 -26.54 -26.60 15.92
C ALA A 195 -26.40 -25.40 16.88
N PRO A 196 -27.52 -24.73 17.24
CA PRO A 196 -27.50 -23.70 18.26
C PRO A 196 -26.96 -24.23 19.59
N CYS A 197 -26.17 -23.40 20.28
CA CYS A 197 -25.80 -23.66 21.66
C CYS A 197 -27.04 -23.69 22.55
N ARG A 198 -27.10 -24.67 23.47
CA ARG A 198 -28.19 -24.86 24.42
C ARG A 198 -27.64 -25.15 25.80
#